data_AF-A0A438KMN1-F1
#
_entry.id   AF-A0A438KMN1-F1
#
_cell.length_a   1.000
_cell.length_b   1.000
_cell.length_c   1.000
_cell.angle_alpha   90.00
_cell.angle_beta   90.00
_cell.angle_gamma   90.00
#
_symmetry.space_group_name_H-M   'P 1'
#
loop_
_entity.id
_entity.type
_entity.pdbx_description
1 polymer ?
#
loop_
_entity_poly.entity_id
_entity_poly.type
_entity_poly.pdbx_seq_one_letter_code
_entity_poly.pdbx_strand_id
1 'polypeptide(L)'
;MFDMIETGPPQHVSTTRSFYSAAADADYMRTFSSRHQEIENQLRLRMEEAEASLSTMREENEALRVELAEAKVKKNQLRAAFMRRRGGTCSGLPEQVDDTFIFGYRCCMKKNGIKRDTPSIPPSEEKKLHEKPAP
;
A
#
# COMPACT_ATOMS: atom_id res chain seq x y z
N MET A 1 -7.41 54.50 97.24
CA MET A 1 -8.70 53.90 96.83
C MET A 1 -8.94 54.34 95.40
N PHE A 2 -9.24 53.37 94.54
CA PHE A 2 -9.42 53.41 93.07
C PHE A 2 -8.15 53.23 92.24
N ASP A 3 -7.84 51.95 91.98
CA ASP A 3 -6.85 51.51 91.00
C ASP A 3 -7.38 51.71 89.59
N MET A 4 -6.53 52.28 88.74
CA MET A 4 -6.80 52.58 87.34
C MET A 4 -6.42 51.35 86.51
N ILE A 5 -7.40 50.53 86.15
CA ILE A 5 -7.17 49.40 85.23
C ILE A 5 -7.09 50.00 83.83
N GLU A 6 -5.87 50.14 83.32
CA GLU A 6 -5.59 50.45 81.91
C GLU A 6 -6.06 49.28 81.04
N THR A 7 -7.33 49.32 80.63
CA THR A 7 -7.83 48.48 79.54
C THR A 7 -7.37 49.07 78.21
N GLY A 8 -6.17 48.64 77.78
CA GLY A 8 -5.66 48.91 76.44
C GLY A 8 -6.64 48.46 75.35
N PRO A 9 -6.63 49.11 74.18
CA PRO A 9 -7.58 48.82 73.12
C PRO A 9 -7.42 47.37 72.62
N PRO A 10 -8.51 46.68 72.21
CA PRO A 10 -8.41 45.33 71.69
C PRO A 10 -7.50 45.32 70.47
N GLN A 11 -6.46 44.50 70.47
CA GLN A 11 -5.71 44.19 69.24
C GLN A 11 -6.59 43.32 68.33
N HIS A 12 -7.55 43.95 67.64
CA HIS A 12 -8.31 43.32 66.55
C HIS A 12 -7.83 43.88 65.21
N VAL A 13 -6.60 43.56 64.86
CA VAL A 13 -6.04 43.85 63.53
C VAL A 13 -5.11 42.71 63.14
N SER A 14 -5.68 41.61 62.64
CA SER A 14 -5.03 40.71 61.64
C SER A 14 -5.88 39.48 61.26
N THR A 15 -6.95 39.16 61.97
CA THR A 15 -7.67 37.89 61.76
C THR A 15 -8.40 37.82 60.42
N THR A 16 -9.08 38.89 60.01
CA THR A 16 -9.84 38.94 58.75
C THR A 16 -8.94 38.89 57.51
N ARG A 17 -7.78 39.56 57.52
CA ARG A 17 -6.82 39.58 56.40
C ARG A 17 -6.28 38.18 56.07
N SER A 18 -6.12 37.30 57.06
CA SER A 18 -5.66 35.91 56.89
C SER A 18 -6.73 34.98 56.30
N PHE A 19 -8.00 35.20 56.61
CA PHE A 19 -9.09 34.37 56.09
C PHE A 19 -9.39 34.69 54.62
N TYR A 20 -9.32 35.97 54.21
CA TYR A 20 -9.47 36.35 52.81
C TYR A 20 -8.37 35.79 51.90
N SER A 21 -7.11 35.71 52.37
CA SER A 21 -6.03 35.08 51.60
C SER A 21 -6.21 33.57 51.46
N ALA A 22 -6.59 32.87 52.53
CA ALA A 22 -6.82 31.42 52.47
C ALA A 22 -8.04 31.05 51.61
N ALA A 23 -9.12 31.84 51.65
CA ALA A 23 -10.28 31.64 50.79
C ALA A 23 -9.95 31.88 49.30
N ALA A 24 -9.19 32.94 48.99
CA ALA A 24 -8.75 33.22 47.63
C ALA A 24 -7.86 32.11 47.06
N ASP A 25 -6.94 31.57 47.87
CA ASP A 25 -6.09 30.44 47.47
C ASP A 25 -6.93 29.17 47.23
N ALA A 26 -7.93 28.90 48.09
CA ALA A 26 -8.82 27.75 47.92
C ALA A 26 -9.67 27.86 46.64
N ASP A 27 -10.20 29.05 46.33
CA ASP A 27 -10.95 29.30 45.10
C ASP A 27 -10.04 29.21 43.87
N TYR A 28 -8.82 29.74 43.94
CA TYR A 28 -7.81 29.57 42.89
C TYR A 28 -7.54 28.08 42.63
N MET A 29 -7.22 27.31 43.67
CA MET A 29 -6.95 25.88 43.54
C MET A 29 -8.15 25.12 42.98
N ARG A 30 -9.37 25.45 43.39
CA ARG A 30 -10.59 24.85 42.83
C ARG A 30 -10.70 25.11 41.33
N THR A 31 -10.47 26.34 40.87
CA THR A 31 -10.52 26.66 39.42
C THR A 31 -9.39 25.98 38.64
N PHE A 32 -8.19 25.92 39.22
CA PHE A 32 -7.04 25.24 38.62
C PHE A 32 -7.31 23.75 38.45
N SER A 33 -7.76 23.07 39.52
CA SER A 33 -8.11 21.65 39.47
C SER A 33 -9.25 21.36 38.51
N SER A 34 -10.29 22.21 38.46
CA SER A 34 -11.39 22.05 37.50
C SER A 34 -10.91 22.11 36.05
N ARG A 35 -10.05 23.07 35.72
CA ARG A 35 -9.48 23.21 34.36
C ARG A 35 -8.57 22.03 34.01
N HIS A 36 -7.75 21.58 34.96
CA HIS A 36 -6.89 20.42 34.76
C HIS A 36 -7.71 19.17 34.45
N GLN A 37 -8.74 18.91 35.27
CA GLN A 37 -9.63 17.77 35.08
C GLN A 37 -10.37 17.82 33.73
N GLU A 38 -10.78 19.02 33.29
CA GLU A 38 -11.41 19.19 31.98
C GLU A 38 -10.46 18.84 30.84
N ILE A 39 -9.21 19.28 30.91
CA ILE A 39 -8.18 18.95 29.91
C ILE A 39 -7.90 17.44 29.90
N GLU A 40 -7.77 16.81 31.07
CA GLU A 40 -7.58 15.36 31.17
C GLU A 40 -8.76 14.60 30.55
N ASN A 41 -9.99 15.03 30.82
CA ASN A 41 -11.18 14.43 30.24
C ASN A 41 -11.21 14.59 28.71
N GLN A 42 -10.81 15.76 28.18
CA GLN A 42 -10.71 15.98 26.74
C GLN A 42 -9.62 15.10 26.10
N LEU A 43 -8.46 14.94 26.76
CA LEU A 43 -7.40 14.06 26.29
C LEU A 43 -7.83 12.61 26.30
N ARG A 44 -8.52 12.16 27.36
CA ARG A 44 -9.07 10.81 27.45
C ARG A 44 -10.06 10.52 26.32
N LEU A 45 -10.98 11.45 26.05
CA LEU A 45 -11.93 11.32 24.95
C LEU A 45 -11.22 11.23 23.59
N ARG A 46 -10.24 12.10 23.33
CA ARG A 46 -9.47 12.05 22.08
C ARG A 46 -8.66 10.75 21.92
N MET A 47 -8.16 10.22 23.03
CA MET A 47 -7.44 8.95 23.03
C MET A 47 -8.39 7.80 22.69
N GLU A 48 -9.57 7.76 23.31
CA GLU A 48 -10.62 6.77 23.00
C GLU A 48 -11.07 6.85 21.53
N GLU A 49 -11.27 8.06 20.99
CA GLU A 49 -11.58 8.28 19.57
C GLU A 49 -10.46 7.77 18.65
N ALA A 50 -9.20 8.08 18.98
CA ALA A 50 -8.04 7.63 18.20
C ALA A 50 -7.86 6.11 18.26
N GLU A 51 -8.10 5.48 19.42
CA GLU A 51 -8.07 4.03 19.58
C GLU A 51 -9.16 3.35 18.77
N ALA A 52 -10.38 3.87 18.79
CA ALA A 52 -11.47 3.38 17.97
C ALA A 52 -11.14 3.48 16.47
N SER A 53 -10.66 4.64 16.02
CA SER A 53 -10.23 4.84 14.62
C SER A 53 -9.07 3.92 14.21
N LEU A 54 -8.11 3.67 15.11
CA LEU A 54 -7.03 2.72 14.84
C LEU A 54 -7.55 1.29 14.77
N SER A 55 -8.55 0.92 15.56
CA SER A 55 -9.19 -0.40 15.49
C SER A 55 -9.85 -0.61 14.14
N THR A 56 -10.66 0.35 13.69
CA THR A 56 -11.34 0.25 12.38
C THR A 56 -10.34 0.17 11.23
N MET A 57 -9.30 1.01 11.24
CA MET A 57 -8.25 0.97 10.22
C MET A 57 -7.48 -0.35 10.20
N ARG A 58 -7.28 -0.99 11.36
CA ARG A 58 -6.63 -2.30 11.45
C ARG A 58 -7.49 -3.39 10.81
N GLU A 59 -8.79 -3.40 11.12
CA GLU A 59 -9.75 -4.34 10.52
C GLU A 59 -9.82 -4.17 9.00
N GLU A 60 -9.91 -2.93 8.52
CA GLU A 60 -9.87 -2.63 7.08
C GLU A 60 -8.56 -3.08 6.44
N ASN A 61 -7.42 -2.87 7.11
CA ASN A 61 -6.13 -3.32 6.60
C ASN A 61 -6.03 -4.85 6.50
N GLU A 62 -6.59 -5.56 7.47
CA GLU A 62 -6.65 -7.02 7.46
C GLU A 62 -7.55 -7.53 6.32
N ALA A 63 -8.73 -6.93 6.13
CA ALA A 63 -9.61 -7.24 5.00
C ALA A 63 -8.88 -7.03 3.66
N LEU A 64 -8.22 -5.89 3.48
CA LEU A 64 -7.45 -5.60 2.27
C LEU A 64 -6.28 -6.58 2.06
N ARG A 65 -5.64 -7.08 3.13
CA ARG A 65 -4.60 -8.10 3.01
C ARG A 65 -5.15 -9.42 2.48
N VAL A 66 -6.34 -9.83 2.94
CA VAL A 66 -7.02 -11.03 2.45
C VAL A 66 -7.39 -10.86 0.97
N GLU A 67 -8.03 -9.76 0.60
CA GLU A 67 -8.38 -9.46 -0.79
C GLU A 67 -7.15 -9.44 -1.71
N LEU A 68 -6.04 -8.85 -1.25
CA LEU A 68 -4.79 -8.83 -1.99
C LEU A 68 -4.22 -10.24 -2.18
N ALA A 69 -4.31 -11.11 -1.17
CA ALA A 69 -3.87 -12.50 -1.27
C ALA A 69 -4.71 -13.26 -2.31
N GLU A 70 -6.04 -13.11 -2.27
CA GLU A 70 -6.93 -13.70 -3.26
C GLU A 70 -6.66 -13.19 -4.67
N ALA A 71 -6.49 -11.88 -4.85
CA ALA A 71 -6.19 -11.27 -6.13
C ALA A 71 -4.86 -11.78 -6.70
N LYS A 72 -3.85 -11.99 -5.84
CA LYS A 72 -2.57 -12.61 -6.23
C LYS A 72 -2.77 -14.04 -6.71
N VAL A 73 -3.57 -14.84 -6.01
CA VAL A 73 -3.90 -16.22 -6.42
C VAL A 73 -4.62 -16.22 -7.76
N LYS A 74 -5.68 -15.42 -7.91
CA LYS A 74 -6.45 -15.27 -9.17
C LYS A 74 -5.55 -14.85 -10.33
N LYS A 75 -4.67 -13.86 -10.12
CA LYS A 75 -3.68 -13.42 -11.12
C LYS A 75 -2.74 -14.55 -11.54
N ASN A 76 -2.23 -15.32 -10.58
CA ASN A 76 -1.33 -16.44 -10.87
C ASN A 76 -2.05 -17.58 -11.61
N GLN A 77 -3.31 -17.87 -11.26
CA GLN A 77 -4.14 -18.84 -11.98
C GLN A 77 -4.40 -18.40 -13.42
N LEU A 78 -4.76 -17.13 -13.64
CA LEU A 78 -4.93 -16.53 -14.97
C LEU A 78 -3.62 -16.59 -15.77
N ARG A 79 -2.49 -16.25 -15.14
CA ARG A 79 -1.17 -16.36 -15.77
C ARG A 79 -0.86 -17.80 -16.17
N ALA A 80 -1.11 -18.77 -15.30
CA ALA A 80 -0.91 -20.19 -15.61
C ALA A 80 -1.85 -20.67 -16.71
N ALA A 81 -3.12 -20.26 -16.70
CA ALA A 81 -4.08 -20.57 -17.76
C ALA A 81 -3.67 -19.96 -19.09
N PHE A 82 -3.19 -18.72 -19.09
CA PHE A 82 -2.64 -18.06 -20.27
C PHE A 82 -1.42 -18.79 -20.83
N MET A 83 -0.48 -19.19 -19.96
CA MET A 83 0.68 -19.99 -20.38
C MET A 83 0.27 -21.35 -20.94
N ARG A 84 -0.72 -22.04 -20.34
CA ARG A 84 -1.26 -23.29 -20.90
C ARG A 84 -1.92 -23.08 -22.25
N ARG A 85 -2.68 -21.99 -22.41
CA ARG A 85 -3.36 -21.63 -23.66
C ARG A 85 -2.39 -21.23 -24.77
N ARG A 86 -1.27 -20.59 -24.41
CA ARG A 86 -0.16 -20.24 -25.34
C ARG A 86 0.90 -21.33 -25.46
N GLY A 87 0.83 -22.37 -24.64
CA GLY A 87 1.60 -23.61 -24.77
C GLY A 87 1.19 -24.42 -26.00
N GLY A 88 0.06 -24.09 -26.62
CA GLY A 88 -0.15 -24.26 -28.06
C GLY A 88 0.59 -23.14 -28.81
N THR A 89 1.91 -23.31 -28.89
CA THR A 89 2.88 -22.66 -29.75
C THR A 89 2.88 -21.12 -29.89
N CYS A 90 4.07 -20.53 -29.72
CA CYS A 90 4.47 -19.33 -30.46
C CYS A 90 4.92 -19.71 -31.89
N SER A 91 4.23 -20.69 -32.50
CA SER A 91 4.43 -21.15 -33.88
C SER A 91 3.14 -20.90 -34.67
N GLY A 92 2.65 -19.66 -34.61
CA GLY A 92 1.82 -19.14 -35.70
C GLY A 92 2.54 -19.20 -37.05
N LEU A 93 3.84 -19.55 -37.06
CA LEU A 93 4.51 -20.11 -38.21
C LEU A 93 4.33 -21.64 -38.23
N PRO A 94 3.84 -22.20 -39.35
CA PRO A 94 3.75 -23.64 -39.51
C PRO A 94 5.08 -24.30 -39.11
N GLU A 95 4.99 -25.32 -38.26
CA GLU A 95 6.11 -26.02 -37.62
C GLU A 95 7.05 -26.69 -38.64
N GLN A 96 6.61 -26.76 -39.90
CA GLN A 96 7.41 -27.05 -41.07
C GLN A 96 6.76 -26.35 -42.26
N VAL A 97 7.45 -25.40 -42.88
CA VAL A 97 7.09 -24.97 -44.24
C VAL A 97 7.67 -26.01 -45.20
N ASP A 98 6.85 -26.53 -46.10
CA ASP A 98 7.31 -27.50 -47.10
C ASP A 98 8.33 -26.88 -48.08
N ASP A 99 9.14 -27.72 -48.71
CA ASP A 99 10.17 -27.28 -49.66
C ASP A 99 9.58 -26.53 -50.87
N THR A 100 8.32 -26.83 -51.21
CA THR A 100 7.60 -26.17 -52.32
C THR A 100 7.32 -24.72 -51.99
N PHE A 101 6.92 -24.43 -50.75
CA PHE A 101 6.68 -23.10 -50.23
C PHE A 101 7.96 -22.29 -50.15
N ILE A 102 9.06 -22.89 -49.64
CA ILE A 102 10.38 -22.24 -49.62
C ILE A 102 10.86 -21.91 -51.04
N PHE A 103 10.70 -22.83 -51.98
CA PHE A 103 11.08 -22.63 -53.37
C PHE A 103 10.26 -21.53 -54.06
N GLY A 104 8.93 -21.55 -53.89
CA GLY A 104 8.02 -20.55 -54.44
C GLY A 104 8.32 -19.15 -53.90
N TYR A 105 8.58 -19.04 -52.58
CA TYR A 105 8.98 -17.81 -51.94
C TYR A 105 10.31 -17.27 -52.50
N ARG A 106 11.33 -18.12 -52.63
CA ARG A 106 12.63 -17.74 -53.24
C ARG A 106 12.45 -17.24 -54.68
N CYS A 107 11.63 -17.91 -55.48
CA CYS A 107 11.33 -17.52 -56.86
C CYS A 107 10.68 -16.12 -56.91
N CYS A 108 9.71 -15.87 -56.03
CA CYS A 108 9.01 -14.60 -55.95
C CYS A 108 9.93 -13.45 -55.49
N MET A 109 10.73 -13.67 -54.46
CA MET A 109 11.68 -12.68 -53.95
C MET A 109 12.75 -12.33 -55.01
N LYS A 110 13.25 -13.34 -55.74
CA LYS A 110 14.20 -13.17 -56.85
C LYS A 110 13.60 -12.40 -58.02
N LYS A 111 12.35 -12.69 -58.40
CA LYS A 111 11.62 -11.97 -59.47
C LYS A 111 11.43 -10.48 -59.15
N ASN A 112 11.25 -10.15 -57.88
CA ASN A 112 10.98 -8.76 -57.44
C ASN A 112 12.25 -8.01 -56.97
N GLY A 113 13.44 -8.61 -57.10
CA GLY A 113 14.71 -7.97 -56.72
C GLY A 113 14.90 -7.72 -55.21
N ILE A 114 14.14 -8.41 -54.35
CA ILE A 114 14.15 -8.20 -52.89
C ILE A 114 15.31 -9.01 -52.27
N LYS A 115 16.27 -8.33 -51.62
CA LYS A 115 17.53 -8.92 -51.11
C LYS A 115 17.50 -9.40 -49.65
N ARG A 116 16.32 -9.68 -49.06
CA ARG A 116 16.24 -10.09 -47.64
C ARG A 116 16.48 -11.58 -47.40
N ASP A 117 17.01 -11.89 -46.21
CA ASP A 117 17.54 -13.18 -45.77
C ASP A 117 16.67 -14.35 -46.20
N THR A 118 17.16 -15.10 -47.19
CA THR A 118 16.53 -16.31 -47.69
C THR A 118 16.71 -17.40 -46.63
N PRO A 119 15.64 -18.00 -46.09
CA PRO A 119 15.76 -19.17 -45.23
C PRO A 119 16.58 -20.24 -45.96
N SER A 120 17.73 -20.60 -45.39
CA SER A 120 18.64 -21.57 -46.01
C SER A 120 18.22 -22.98 -45.62
N ILE A 121 18.01 -23.84 -46.62
CA ILE A 121 17.91 -25.29 -46.43
C ILE A 121 19.34 -25.79 -46.15
N PRO A 122 19.56 -26.68 -45.17
CA PRO A 122 20.87 -27.27 -44.95
C PRO A 122 21.35 -28.02 -46.22
N PRO A 123 22.62 -27.88 -46.62
CA PRO A 123 23.17 -28.33 -47.92
C PRO A 123 23.21 -29.86 -48.13
N SER A 124 22.62 -30.65 -47.22
CA SER A 124 22.58 -32.11 -47.27
C SER A 124 21.55 -32.66 -48.27
N GLU A 125 20.54 -31.88 -48.67
CA GLU A 125 19.38 -32.39 -49.43
C GLU A 125 19.32 -31.92 -50.90
N GLU A 126 20.08 -30.89 -51.30
CA GLU A 126 20.14 -30.42 -52.70
C GLU A 126 20.72 -31.49 -53.67
N LYS A 127 21.36 -32.53 -53.15
CA LYS A 127 22.03 -33.59 -53.94
C LYS A 127 21.11 -34.73 -54.39
N LYS A 128 19.84 -34.78 -53.94
CA LYS A 128 18.90 -35.86 -54.30
C LYS A 128 17.96 -35.56 -55.48
N LEU A 129 18.00 -34.37 -56.06
CA LEU A 129 17.08 -33.96 -57.13
C LEU A 129 17.74 -33.81 -58.52
N HIS A 130 19.03 -34.11 -58.66
CA HIS A 130 19.76 -33.94 -59.92
C HIS A 130 20.23 -35.24 -60.61
N GLU A 131 19.80 -36.41 -60.15
CA GLU A 131 19.96 -37.63 -60.95
C GLU A 131 18.92 -37.65 -62.06
N LYS A 132 19.35 -37.24 -63.27
CA LYS A 132 18.62 -37.51 -64.50
C LYS A 132 18.53 -39.03 -64.68
N PRO A 133 17.36 -39.62 -64.97
CA PRO A 133 17.31 -41.01 -65.41
C PRO A 133 17.97 -41.08 -66.79
N ALA A 134 18.99 -41.92 -66.91
CA ALA A 134 19.60 -42.29 -68.19
C ALA A 134 18.68 -43.28 -68.95
N PRO A 135 18.76 -43.33 -70.29
CA PRO A 135 17.74 -43.94 -71.16
C PRO A 135 17.64 -45.46 -71.06
#